data_AF-A0A059F8J3-F1
#
_entry.id   AF-A0A059F8J3-F1
#
_cell.length_a   1.000
_cell.length_b   1.000
_cell.length_c   1.000
_cell.angle_alpha   90.00
_cell.angle_beta   90.00
_cell.angle_gamma   90.00
#
_symmetry.space_group_name_H-M   'P 1'
#
loop_
_entity.id
_entity.type
_entity.pdbx_description
1 polymer ?
#
loop_
_entity_poly.entity_id
_entity_poly.type
_entity_poly.pdbx_seq_one_letter_code
_entity_poly.pdbx_strand_id
1 'polypeptide(L)'
;MDTDRQFSPDPETRIGDALEAALEALKLARRELVATDEEPGRWRWVALGLVSALQAALVAALSGYATARLEDVANPSQPNRIAPVTLLLRRARSPEHLNPPERLDLTGSQVRALEALTALRNAAVHGLGFDVPAAPHAMALAAVDVIRHLLLVHPAFEVSRFVLFLSLIDRELSLLGAALTALGGRMSHD
;
A
#
# COMPACT_ATOMS: atom_id res chain seq x y z
N MET A 1 -17.66 -3.38 -17.08
CA MET A 1 -18.78 -3.72 -16.18
C MET A 1 -18.53 -2.92 -14.92
N ASP A 2 -19.39 -1.92 -14.66
CA ASP A 2 -19.44 -0.99 -13.52
C ASP A 2 -18.15 -0.30 -13.07
N THR A 3 -18.05 1.01 -12.86
CA THR A 3 -18.80 2.24 -13.16
C THR A 3 -17.74 3.31 -12.82
N ASP A 4 -17.86 4.53 -13.30
CA ASP A 4 -17.13 5.67 -12.73
C ASP A 4 -17.44 5.76 -11.22
N ARG A 5 -16.72 5.01 -10.37
CA ARG A 5 -16.71 5.25 -8.93
C ARG A 5 -16.02 6.60 -8.75
N GLN A 6 -16.81 7.65 -8.90
CA GLN A 6 -16.47 8.97 -8.39
C GLN A 6 -16.19 8.80 -6.91
N PHE A 7 -15.05 9.32 -6.45
CA PHE A 7 -14.71 9.30 -5.04
C PHE A 7 -15.82 9.97 -4.25
N SER A 8 -16.14 9.39 -3.09
CA SER A 8 -16.99 10.11 -2.17
C SER A 8 -16.30 11.44 -1.79
N PRO A 9 -16.99 12.59 -1.93
CA PRO A 9 -16.47 13.85 -1.43
C PRO A 9 -16.36 13.80 0.11
N ASP A 10 -17.18 12.97 0.74
CA ASP A 10 -17.15 12.68 2.18
C ASP A 10 -15.86 11.93 2.57
N PRO A 11 -15.02 12.52 3.44
CA PRO A 11 -13.79 11.89 3.90
C PRO A 11 -14.00 10.55 4.60
N GLU A 12 -15.07 10.41 5.38
CA GLU A 12 -15.31 9.19 6.17
C GLU A 12 -15.61 7.99 5.27
N THR A 13 -16.52 8.15 4.30
CA THR A 13 -16.79 7.13 3.27
C THR A 13 -15.53 6.78 2.50
N ARG A 14 -14.72 7.79 2.12
CA ARG A 14 -13.48 7.58 1.37
C ARG A 14 -12.44 6.79 2.16
N ILE A 15 -12.35 7.02 3.47
CA ILE A 15 -11.50 6.23 4.37
C ILE A 15 -12.03 4.79 4.44
N GLY A 16 -13.33 4.60 4.64
CA GLY A 16 -13.95 3.27 4.68
C GLY A 16 -13.66 2.44 3.43
N ASP A 17 -13.93 2.99 2.25
CA ASP A 17 -13.66 2.35 0.95
C ASP A 17 -12.17 1.99 0.78
N ALA A 18 -11.29 2.89 1.23
CA ALA A 18 -9.85 2.67 1.17
C ALA A 18 -9.39 1.56 2.13
N LEU A 19 -9.95 1.48 3.33
CA LEU A 19 -9.62 0.40 4.27
C LEU A 19 -10.11 -0.97 3.78
N GLU A 20 -11.30 -1.03 3.19
CA GLU A 20 -11.81 -2.26 2.54
C GLU A 20 -10.89 -2.70 1.38
N ALA A 21 -10.53 -1.75 0.50
CA ALA A 21 -9.61 -2.02 -0.61
C ALA A 21 -8.23 -2.47 -0.12
N ALA A 22 -7.71 -1.87 0.96
CA ALA A 22 -6.44 -2.26 1.55
C ALA A 22 -6.49 -3.70 2.07
N LEU A 23 -7.57 -4.06 2.78
CA LEU A 23 -7.75 -5.41 3.31
C LEU A 23 -7.79 -6.48 2.19
N GLU A 24 -8.58 -6.26 1.14
CA GLU A 24 -8.67 -7.22 0.04
C GLU A 24 -7.35 -7.35 -0.73
N ALA A 25 -6.63 -6.23 -0.91
CA ALA A 25 -5.33 -6.23 -1.54
C ALA A 25 -4.25 -6.96 -0.70
N LEU A 26 -4.31 -6.85 0.63
CA LEU A 26 -3.42 -7.59 1.55
C LEU A 26 -3.72 -9.10 1.52
N LYS A 27 -5.00 -9.49 1.50
CA LYS A 27 -5.39 -10.91 1.35
C LYS A 27 -4.86 -11.50 0.04
N LEU A 28 -4.94 -10.75 -1.07
CA LEU A 28 -4.35 -11.14 -2.35
C LEU A 28 -2.83 -11.34 -2.21
N ALA A 29 -2.12 -10.34 -1.68
CA ALA A 29 -0.67 -10.42 -1.52
C ALA A 29 -0.26 -11.65 -0.69
N ARG A 30 -0.96 -11.92 0.42
CA ARG A 30 -0.67 -13.08 1.27
C ARG A 30 -0.93 -14.39 0.56
N ARG A 31 -2.06 -14.52 -0.15
CA ARG A 31 -2.40 -15.73 -0.89
C ARG A 31 -1.31 -16.07 -1.92
N GLU A 32 -0.85 -15.08 -2.67
CA GLU A 32 0.12 -15.29 -3.75
C GLU A 32 1.54 -15.50 -3.21
N LEU A 33 1.88 -14.92 -2.05
CA LEU A 33 3.18 -15.12 -1.40
C LEU A 33 3.42 -16.59 -1.04
N VAL A 34 2.38 -17.35 -0.68
CA VAL A 34 2.51 -18.79 -0.39
C VAL A 34 3.02 -19.58 -1.60
N ALA A 35 2.68 -19.15 -2.82
CA ALA A 35 3.03 -19.83 -4.05
C ALA A 35 4.38 -19.38 -4.64
N THR A 36 5.07 -18.40 -4.06
CA THR A 36 6.32 -17.88 -4.66
C THR A 36 7.50 -18.83 -4.57
N ASP A 37 7.49 -19.77 -3.62
CA ASP A 37 8.55 -20.78 -3.47
C ASP A 37 8.55 -21.77 -4.66
N GLU A 38 7.36 -22.12 -5.16
CA GLU A 38 7.19 -23.06 -6.28
C GLU A 38 7.14 -22.34 -7.64
N GLU A 39 6.54 -21.16 -7.69
CA GLU A 39 6.37 -20.36 -8.90
C GLU A 39 6.85 -18.92 -8.65
N PRO A 40 8.15 -18.60 -8.84
CA PRO A 40 8.69 -17.26 -8.60
C PRO A 40 7.96 -16.15 -9.37
N GLY A 41 7.35 -16.47 -10.52
CA GLY A 41 6.52 -15.55 -11.27
C GLY A 41 5.31 -14.99 -10.49
N ARG A 42 4.92 -15.61 -9.36
CA ARG A 42 3.86 -15.14 -8.46
C ARG A 42 4.17 -13.81 -7.79
N TRP A 43 5.44 -13.42 -7.70
CA TRP A 43 5.86 -12.12 -7.16
C TRP A 43 5.18 -10.92 -7.85
N ARG A 44 4.77 -11.09 -9.11
CA ARG A 44 3.99 -10.10 -9.86
C ARG A 44 2.64 -9.78 -9.19
N TRP A 45 2.00 -10.79 -8.62
CA TRP A 45 0.70 -10.66 -7.95
C TRP A 45 0.86 -10.23 -6.50
N VAL A 46 1.95 -10.64 -5.84
CA VAL A 46 2.35 -10.10 -4.54
C VAL A 46 2.57 -8.58 -4.64
N ALA A 47 3.32 -8.14 -5.66
CA ALA A 47 3.54 -6.72 -5.93
C ALA A 47 2.23 -5.99 -6.25
N LEU A 48 1.32 -6.61 -7.03
CA LEU A 48 -0.01 -6.04 -7.29
C LEU A 48 -0.79 -5.80 -6.00
N GLY A 49 -0.88 -6.82 -5.13
CA GLY A 49 -1.58 -6.71 -3.85
C GLY A 49 -0.96 -5.65 -2.95
N LEU A 50 0.36 -5.66 -2.75
CA LEU A 50 1.03 -4.71 -1.86
C LEU A 50 0.97 -3.26 -2.37
N VAL A 51 1.14 -3.04 -3.68
CA VAL A 51 1.05 -1.68 -4.25
C VAL A 51 -0.38 -1.15 -4.19
N SER A 52 -1.38 -2.01 -4.39
CA SER A 52 -2.79 -1.62 -4.25
C SER A 52 -3.15 -1.32 -2.79
N ALA A 53 -2.68 -2.13 -1.85
CA ALA A 53 -2.85 -1.90 -0.42
C ALA A 53 -2.16 -0.61 0.04
N LEU A 54 -0.95 -0.34 -0.45
CA LEU A 54 -0.22 0.90 -0.18
C LEU A 54 -0.95 2.12 -0.73
N GLN A 55 -1.45 2.04 -1.97
CA GLN A 55 -2.24 3.13 -2.55
C GLN A 55 -3.47 3.44 -1.71
N ALA A 56 -4.20 2.40 -1.30
CA ALA A 56 -5.38 2.55 -0.46
C ALA A 56 -5.03 3.09 0.95
N ALA A 57 -3.96 2.62 1.57
CA ALA A 57 -3.49 3.13 2.85
C ALA A 57 -3.13 4.63 2.80
N LEU A 58 -2.47 5.06 1.73
CA LEU A 58 -2.16 6.47 1.49
C LEU A 58 -3.42 7.32 1.30
N VAL A 59 -4.43 6.79 0.60
CA VAL A 59 -5.74 7.46 0.43
C VAL A 59 -6.43 7.63 1.78
N ALA A 60 -6.47 6.59 2.60
CA ALA A 60 -7.05 6.66 3.94
C ALA A 60 -6.37 7.72 4.81
N ALA A 61 -5.02 7.71 4.86
CA ALA A 61 -4.25 8.68 5.64
C ALA A 61 -4.44 10.12 5.15
N LEU A 62 -4.30 10.36 3.84
CA LEU A 62 -4.45 11.70 3.25
C LEU A 62 -5.89 12.23 3.30
N SER A 63 -6.87 11.38 3.62
CA SER A 63 -8.27 11.77 3.81
C SER A 63 -8.63 12.03 5.27
N GLY A 64 -7.73 11.75 6.21
CA GLY A 64 -8.07 11.67 7.63
C GLY A 64 -8.23 13.01 8.34
N TYR A 65 -7.57 14.07 7.86
CA TYR A 65 -7.69 15.40 8.46
C TYR A 65 -8.99 16.09 8.04
N ALA A 66 -9.56 16.91 8.94
CA ALA A 66 -10.76 17.70 8.63
C ALA A 66 -10.56 18.68 7.46
N THR A 67 -9.32 19.08 7.19
CA THR A 67 -8.94 19.93 6.07
C THR A 67 -8.67 19.16 4.78
N ALA A 68 -8.69 17.82 4.82
CA ALA A 68 -8.38 16.99 3.67
C ALA A 68 -9.40 17.19 2.55
N ARG A 69 -8.89 17.45 1.35
CA ARG A 69 -9.67 17.67 0.15
C ARG A 69 -9.51 16.50 -0.80
N LEU A 70 -10.46 16.37 -1.71
CA LEU A 70 -10.38 15.32 -2.74
C LEU A 70 -9.11 15.45 -3.60
N GLU A 71 -8.65 16.68 -3.84
CA GLU A 71 -7.42 16.96 -4.61
C GLU A 71 -6.14 16.36 -3.98
N ASP A 72 -6.16 16.10 -2.67
CA ASP A 72 -5.04 15.49 -1.94
C ASP A 72 -4.82 14.02 -2.34
N VAL A 73 -5.86 13.36 -2.86
CA VAL A 73 -5.79 11.96 -3.32
C VAL A 73 -6.04 11.79 -4.81
N ALA A 74 -6.62 12.79 -5.48
CA ALA A 74 -6.90 12.76 -6.91
C ALA A 74 -5.63 12.95 -7.76
N ASN A 75 -5.64 12.33 -8.94
CA ASN A 75 -4.63 12.52 -9.97
C ASN A 75 -4.85 13.88 -10.67
N PRO A 76 -3.88 14.81 -10.65
CA PRO A 76 -4.03 16.13 -11.28
C PRO A 76 -4.35 16.06 -12.78
N SER A 77 -3.81 15.07 -13.50
CA SER A 77 -4.04 14.90 -14.93
C SER A 77 -5.35 14.16 -15.25
N GLN A 78 -5.92 13.45 -14.26
CA GLN A 78 -7.15 12.67 -14.38
C GLN A 78 -7.95 12.79 -13.06
N PRO A 79 -8.63 13.94 -12.81
CA PRO A 79 -9.19 14.24 -11.48
C PRO A 79 -10.19 13.20 -10.95
N ASN A 80 -10.79 12.41 -11.83
CA ASN A 80 -11.70 11.32 -11.47
C ASN A 80 -10.97 10.01 -11.10
N ARG A 81 -9.64 10.01 -10.97
CA ARG A 81 -8.83 8.83 -10.60
C ARG A 81 -7.91 9.09 -9.42
N ILE A 82 -7.57 8.03 -8.68
CA ILE A 82 -6.58 8.11 -7.60
C ILE A 82 -5.22 8.45 -8.20
N ALA A 83 -4.50 9.35 -7.55
CA ALA A 83 -3.12 9.65 -7.87
C ALA A 83 -2.24 8.38 -7.82
N PRO A 84 -1.18 8.31 -8.66
CA PRO A 84 -0.22 7.22 -8.57
C PRO A 84 0.47 7.22 -7.20
N VAL A 85 0.91 6.03 -6.76
CA VAL A 85 1.57 5.83 -5.45
C VAL A 85 2.74 6.78 -5.24
N THR A 86 3.53 7.08 -6.27
CA THR A 86 4.66 8.03 -6.18
C THR A 86 4.21 9.45 -5.78
N LEU A 87 3.10 9.92 -6.34
CA LEU A 87 2.52 11.22 -5.97
C LEU A 87 1.94 11.19 -4.56
N LEU A 88 1.19 10.14 -4.21
CA LEU A 88 0.61 9.99 -2.88
C LEU A 88 1.70 9.89 -1.79
N LEU A 89 2.78 9.16 -2.03
CA LEU A 89 3.94 9.09 -1.13
C LEU A 89 4.58 10.46 -0.94
N ARG A 90 4.72 11.25 -2.02
CA ARG A 90 5.22 12.62 -1.91
C ARG A 90 4.32 13.48 -1.02
N ARG A 91 3.00 13.37 -1.19
CA ARG A 91 2.02 14.10 -0.37
C ARG A 91 2.07 13.67 1.09
N ALA A 92 2.08 12.36 1.37
CA ALA A 92 2.14 11.82 2.73
C ALA A 92 3.46 12.12 3.48
N ARG A 93 4.50 12.57 2.76
CA ARG A 93 5.77 13.04 3.34
C ARG A 93 5.83 14.56 3.50
N SER A 94 4.85 15.31 3.00
CA SER A 94 4.81 16.77 3.05
C SER A 94 4.07 17.26 4.29
N PRO A 95 4.58 18.29 5.00
CA PRO A 95 3.83 18.97 6.06
C PRO A 95 2.54 19.64 5.58
N GLU A 96 2.36 19.83 4.27
CA GLU A 96 1.14 20.40 3.69
C GLU A 96 -0.06 19.45 3.81
N HIS A 97 0.18 18.14 3.91
CA HIS A 97 -0.89 17.13 3.92
C HIS A 97 -0.94 16.35 5.24
N LEU A 98 0.19 16.02 5.84
CA LEU A 98 0.26 15.28 7.10
C LEU A 98 1.25 15.94 8.06
N ASN A 99 0.89 15.97 9.35
CA ASN A 99 1.78 16.41 10.43
C ASN A 99 2.44 15.19 11.10
N PRO A 100 3.57 15.38 11.81
CA PRO A 100 4.07 14.35 12.72
C PRO A 100 3.05 14.06 13.84
N PRO A 101 2.89 12.79 14.27
CA PRO A 101 3.64 11.61 13.85
C PRO A 101 3.07 10.87 12.61
N GLU A 102 1.93 11.28 12.06
CA GLU A 102 1.29 10.56 10.95
C GLU A 102 2.07 10.68 9.63
N ARG A 103 2.75 11.81 9.44
CA ARG A 103 3.60 12.07 8.28
C ARG A 103 4.70 11.02 8.14
N LEU A 104 4.88 10.52 6.92
CA LEU A 104 5.93 9.54 6.63
C LEU A 104 7.31 10.18 6.64
N ASP A 105 8.22 9.61 7.42
CA ASP A 105 9.66 9.90 7.37
C ASP A 105 10.40 8.69 6.77
N LEU A 106 10.49 8.67 5.44
CA LEU A 106 11.13 7.58 4.70
C LEU A 106 12.55 7.94 4.30
N THR A 107 13.47 7.01 4.54
CA THR A 107 14.82 7.05 4.00
C THR A 107 14.81 6.91 2.47
N GLY A 108 15.88 7.37 1.82
CA GLY A 108 16.00 7.24 0.37
C GLY A 108 16.03 5.78 -0.13
N SER A 109 16.51 4.84 0.69
CA SER A 109 16.47 3.40 0.37
C SER A 109 15.04 2.84 0.43
N GLN A 110 14.24 3.22 1.42
CA GLN A 110 12.84 2.83 1.50
C GLN A 110 12.04 3.36 0.30
N VAL A 111 12.25 4.62 -0.10
CA VAL A 111 11.60 5.19 -1.30
C VAL A 111 11.93 4.37 -2.55
N ARG A 112 13.21 4.08 -2.77
CA ARG A 112 13.64 3.25 -3.93
C ARG A 112 13.05 1.85 -3.91
N ALA A 113 12.91 1.24 -2.73
CA ALA A 113 12.30 -0.08 -2.59
C ALA A 113 10.81 -0.07 -2.99
N LEU A 114 10.07 0.97 -2.59
CA LEU A 114 8.66 1.14 -2.97
C LEU A 114 8.48 1.45 -4.46
N GLU A 115 9.40 2.23 -5.05
CA GLU A 115 9.43 2.50 -6.49
C GLU A 115 9.70 1.22 -7.30
N ALA A 116 10.67 0.40 -6.86
CA ALA A 116 10.97 -0.88 -7.49
C ALA A 116 9.79 -1.87 -7.39
N LEU A 117 9.09 -1.92 -6.25
CA LEU A 117 7.88 -2.71 -6.09
C LEU A 117 6.76 -2.24 -7.05
N THR A 118 6.63 -0.91 -7.22
CA THR A 118 5.67 -0.32 -8.16
C THR A 118 6.02 -0.66 -9.62
N ALA A 119 7.31 -0.65 -9.97
CA ALA A 119 7.78 -1.05 -11.29
C ALA A 119 7.48 -2.53 -11.58
N LEU A 120 7.72 -3.41 -10.60
CA LEU A 120 7.39 -4.85 -10.71
C LEU A 120 5.88 -5.06 -10.94
N ARG A 121 5.03 -4.35 -10.19
CA ARG A 121 3.58 -4.36 -10.41
C ARG A 121 3.21 -3.89 -11.81
N ASN A 122 3.82 -2.81 -12.30
CA ASN A 122 3.49 -2.25 -13.62
C ASN A 122 3.89 -3.21 -14.75
N ALA A 123 5.06 -3.85 -14.65
CA ALA A 123 5.46 -4.87 -15.61
C ALA A 123 4.45 -6.02 -15.68
N ALA A 124 3.97 -6.48 -14.52
CA ALA A 124 2.94 -7.50 -14.39
C ALA A 124 1.62 -7.13 -15.10
N VAL A 125 1.10 -5.93 -14.81
CA VAL A 125 -0.19 -5.45 -15.32
C VAL A 125 -0.16 -5.24 -16.83
N HIS A 126 0.97 -4.79 -17.37
CA HIS A 126 1.11 -4.52 -18.80
C HIS A 126 1.57 -5.74 -19.61
N GLY A 127 1.69 -6.92 -18.99
CA GLY A 127 2.15 -8.14 -19.67
C GLY A 127 3.58 -8.04 -20.21
N LEU A 128 4.37 -7.13 -19.65
CA LEU A 128 5.78 -7.01 -19.99
C LEU A 128 6.53 -8.19 -19.35
N GLY A 129 7.53 -8.72 -20.04
CA GLY A 129 8.48 -9.64 -19.39
C GLY A 129 9.07 -8.96 -18.15
N PHE A 130 9.11 -9.69 -17.04
CA PHE A 130 9.69 -9.18 -15.80
C PHE A 130 10.63 -10.22 -15.22
N ASP A 131 11.74 -9.73 -14.67
CA ASP A 131 12.63 -10.54 -13.85
C ASP A 131 12.24 -10.35 -12.39
N VAL A 132 12.23 -11.46 -11.64
CA VAL A 132 12.06 -11.40 -10.19
C VAL A 132 13.31 -10.74 -9.61
N PRO A 133 13.19 -9.61 -8.88
CA PRO A 133 14.36 -8.95 -8.31
C PRO A 133 15.08 -9.86 -7.31
N ALA A 134 16.37 -9.60 -7.05
CA ALA A 134 17.18 -10.41 -6.16
C ALA A 134 16.68 -10.45 -4.70
N ALA A 135 16.06 -9.35 -4.22
CA ALA A 135 15.53 -9.26 -2.87
C ALA A 135 14.06 -8.75 -2.86
N PRO A 136 13.11 -9.53 -3.40
CA PRO A 136 11.73 -9.08 -3.56
C PRO A 136 11.00 -8.98 -2.21
N HIS A 137 11.41 -9.80 -1.25
CA HIS A 137 10.93 -9.76 0.13
C HIS A 137 11.26 -8.43 0.83
N ALA A 138 12.43 -7.84 0.58
CA ALA A 138 12.83 -6.58 1.21
C ALA A 138 11.98 -5.40 0.71
N MET A 139 11.65 -5.38 -0.58
CA MET A 139 10.74 -4.38 -1.14
C MET A 139 9.32 -4.54 -0.58
N ALA A 140 8.87 -5.79 -0.44
CA ALA A 140 7.57 -6.10 0.14
C ALA A 140 7.48 -5.69 1.61
N LEU A 141 8.53 -5.94 2.41
CA LEU A 141 8.62 -5.50 3.80
C LEU A 141 8.53 -3.98 3.93
N ALA A 142 9.23 -3.23 3.08
CA ALA A 142 9.13 -1.77 3.08
C ALA A 142 7.69 -1.28 2.84
N ALA A 143 6.91 -1.96 1.98
CA ALA A 143 5.50 -1.63 1.79
C ALA A 143 4.64 -1.99 3.02
N VAL A 144 4.87 -3.17 3.62
CA VAL A 144 4.18 -3.60 4.85
C VAL A 144 4.41 -2.61 5.99
N ASP A 145 5.64 -2.15 6.17
CA ASP A 145 6.00 -1.20 7.23
C ASP A 145 5.30 0.15 7.04
N VAL A 146 5.25 0.66 5.80
CA VAL A 146 4.54 1.92 5.51
C VAL A 146 3.03 1.78 5.69
N ILE A 147 2.43 0.67 5.24
CA ILE A 147 1.00 0.42 5.44
C ILE A 147 0.68 0.33 6.94
N ARG A 148 1.52 -0.37 7.70
CA ARG A 148 1.38 -0.48 9.16
C ARG A 148 1.48 0.88 9.84
N HIS A 149 2.45 1.71 9.45
CA HIS A 149 2.59 3.08 9.96
C HIS A 149 1.29 3.87 9.75
N LEU A 150 0.80 3.91 8.51
CA LEU A 150 -0.34 4.74 8.11
C LEU A 150 -1.68 4.30 8.70
N LEU A 151 -1.87 3.00 8.92
CA LEU A 151 -3.18 2.45 9.30
C LEU A 151 -3.28 2.05 10.77
N LEU A 152 -2.16 1.71 11.41
CA LEU A 152 -2.18 1.07 12.74
C LEU A 152 -1.34 1.82 13.78
N VAL A 153 -0.18 2.36 13.41
CA VAL A 153 0.72 3.00 14.39
C VAL A 153 0.38 4.49 14.55
N HIS A 154 0.28 5.21 13.43
CA HIS A 154 0.01 6.64 13.39
C HIS A 154 -1.08 6.96 12.35
N PRO A 155 -2.31 6.46 12.54
CA PRO A 155 -3.42 6.76 11.64
C PRO A 155 -3.85 8.23 11.75
N ALA A 156 -3.99 8.88 10.60
CA ALA A 156 -4.42 10.28 10.50
C ALA A 156 -5.95 10.48 10.59
N PHE A 157 -6.70 9.46 11.02
CA PHE A 157 -8.16 9.43 11.03
C PHE A 157 -8.71 8.83 12.34
N GLU A 158 -10.01 9.00 12.58
CA GLU A 158 -10.68 8.49 13.78
C GLU A 158 -10.84 6.96 13.73
N VAL A 159 -9.96 6.23 14.42
CA VAL A 159 -9.88 4.75 14.41
C VAL A 159 -11.12 4.04 14.95
N SER A 160 -11.87 4.68 15.88
CA SER A 160 -13.05 4.09 16.55
C SER A 160 -14.14 3.66 15.56
N ARG A 161 -14.21 4.31 14.41
CA ARG A 161 -15.19 4.06 13.34
C ARG A 161 -14.85 2.87 12.46
N PHE A 162 -13.60 2.39 12.51
CA PHE A 162 -13.08 1.40 11.57
C PHE A 162 -12.42 0.19 12.24
N VAL A 163 -12.68 -0.03 13.53
CA VAL A 163 -12.02 -1.05 14.37
C VAL A 163 -12.00 -2.44 13.72
N LEU A 164 -13.10 -2.87 13.09
CA LEU A 164 -13.18 -4.17 12.42
C LEU A 164 -12.17 -4.28 11.26
N PHE A 165 -12.15 -3.30 10.36
CA PHE A 165 -11.22 -3.29 9.23
C PHE A 165 -9.77 -3.23 9.72
N LEU A 166 -9.46 -2.35 10.68
CA LEU A 166 -8.11 -2.22 11.23
C LEU A 166 -7.62 -3.51 11.89
N SER A 167 -8.48 -4.22 12.61
CA SER A 167 -8.13 -5.50 13.24
C SER A 167 -7.82 -6.59 12.20
N LEU A 168 -8.59 -6.63 11.10
CA LEU A 168 -8.35 -7.57 10.01
C LEU A 168 -7.07 -7.23 9.23
N ILE A 169 -6.83 -5.93 9.00
CA ILE A 169 -5.62 -5.43 8.34
C ILE A 169 -4.37 -5.76 9.18
N ASP A 170 -4.42 -5.54 10.51
CA ASP A 170 -3.30 -5.90 11.40
C ASP A 170 -2.96 -7.39 11.34
N ARG A 171 -3.99 -8.25 11.32
CA ARG A 171 -3.79 -9.68 11.14
C ARG A 171 -3.09 -10.01 9.83
N GLU A 172 -3.55 -9.47 8.71
CA GLU A 172 -2.95 -9.74 7.39
C GLU A 172 -1.51 -9.19 7.30
N LEU A 173 -1.26 -7.98 7.79
CA LEU A 173 0.09 -7.38 7.82
C LEU A 173 1.05 -8.19 8.71
N SER A 174 0.58 -8.72 9.84
CA SER A 174 1.40 -9.51 10.75
C SER A 174 1.76 -10.86 10.14
N LEU A 175 0.81 -11.53 9.47
CA LEU A 175 1.06 -12.77 8.74
C LEU A 175 2.01 -12.56 7.55
N LEU A 176 1.79 -11.50 6.76
CA LEU A 176 2.67 -11.12 5.66
C LEU A 176 4.09 -10.81 6.14
N GLY A 177 4.24 -9.97 7.16
CA GLY A 177 5.54 -9.58 7.71
C GLY A 177 6.35 -10.78 8.21
N ALA A 178 5.70 -11.71 8.91
CA ALA A 178 6.33 -12.94 9.37
C ALA A 178 6.81 -13.82 8.19
N ALA A 179 5.97 -14.02 7.18
CA ALA A 179 6.31 -14.82 6.00
C ALA A 179 7.46 -14.20 5.18
N LEU A 180 7.45 -12.88 4.98
CA LEU A 180 8.49 -12.15 4.27
C LEU A 180 9.84 -12.18 5.01
N THR A 181 9.81 -12.10 6.35
CA THR A 181 11.02 -12.21 7.17
C THR A 181 11.62 -13.62 7.07
N ALA A 182 10.78 -14.65 7.14
CA ALA A 182 11.22 -16.03 6.96
C ALA A 182 11.83 -16.28 5.58
N LEU A 183 11.27 -15.69 4.52
CA LEU A 183 11.84 -15.72 3.17
C LEU A 183 13.23 -15.07 3.10
N GLY A 184 13.40 -13.88 3.69
CA GLY A 184 14.71 -13.20 3.71
C GLY A 184 15.79 -14.00 4.46
N GLY A 185 15.41 -14.68 5.54
CA GLY A 185 16.31 -15.58 6.26
C GLY A 185 16.77 -16.78 5.42
N ARG A 186 15.88 -17.38 4.63
CA ARG A 186 16.22 -18.50 3.72
C ARG A 186 17.19 -18.05 2.62
N MET A 187 16.93 -16.91 2.00
CA MET A 187 17.75 -16.37 0.90
C MET A 187 19.13 -15.86 1.32
N SER A 188 19.38 -15.65 2.62
CA SER A 188 20.68 -15.21 3.14
C SER A 188 21.62 -16.37 3.48
N HIS A 189 21.12 -17.62 3.40
CA HIS A 189 21.85 -18.84 3.73
C HIS A 189 22.20 -19.71 2.50
N ASP A 190 21.78 -19.29 1.31
CA ASP A 190 22.18 -19.84 0.00
C ASP A 190 23.26 -18.97 -0.65
#